data_AF-A0A2I4E110-F1
#
_entry.id   AF-A0A2I4E110-F1
#
_cell.length_a   1.000
_cell.length_b   1.000
_cell.length_c   1.000
_cell.angle_alpha   90.00
_cell.angle_beta   90.00
_cell.angle_gamma   90.00
#
_symmetry.space_group_name_H-M   'P 1'
#
loop_
_entity.id
_entity.type
_entity.pdbx_description
1 polymer ?
#
loop_
_entity_poly.entity_id
_entity_poly.type
_entity_poly.pdbx_seq_one_letter_code
_entity_poly.pdbx_strand_id
1 'polypeptide(L)'
;MNATNDEWGCTIEQFNRMHPPTFDGRGDATLAEDWIQDIEEILRIINCMDEQKVLISAFKLTGEAKRLWISKRTIREAEGTEIVRWLHFKQIFLECFFPTSVRDDKAMEFANLVEGAMTVHQYAARFIELSRFAAYLIPDEEKNAHKFEQGLNEKIDE
;
A
#
# COMPACT_ATOMS: atom_id res chain seq x y z
N MET A 1 -33.02 13.42 27.82
CA MET A 1 -31.63 12.93 27.78
C MET A 1 -31.67 11.54 27.20
N ASN A 2 -31.43 11.39 25.89
CA ASN A 2 -31.19 10.07 25.31
C ASN A 2 -29.69 9.95 25.13
N ALA A 3 -29.11 9.11 25.98
CA ALA A 3 -27.71 8.76 25.97
C ALA A 3 -27.32 8.22 24.59
N THR A 4 -26.21 8.76 24.11
CA THR A 4 -25.35 8.31 23.03
C THR A 4 -25.44 6.81 22.76
N ASN A 5 -25.89 6.45 21.56
CA ASN A 5 -25.47 5.20 20.93
C ASN A 5 -23.94 5.27 20.83
N ASP A 6 -23.24 4.57 21.73
CA ASP A 6 -21.84 4.24 21.55
C ASP A 6 -21.73 3.25 20.38
N GLU A 7 -21.76 3.77 19.15
CA GLU A 7 -21.36 3.05 17.95
C GLU A 7 -19.84 2.87 17.98
N TRP A 8 -19.39 1.77 18.59
CA TRP A 8 -17.98 1.40 18.64
C TRP A 8 -17.51 0.98 17.24
N GLY A 9 -17.05 1.95 16.43
CA GLY A 9 -16.37 1.71 15.15
C GLY A 9 -16.83 2.61 14.00
N CYS A 10 -16.32 2.33 12.80
CA CYS A 10 -16.65 3.09 11.60
C CYS A 10 -17.79 2.43 10.80
N THR A 11 -18.55 3.23 10.04
CA THR A 11 -19.60 2.72 9.14
C THR A 11 -19.16 2.73 7.68
N ILE A 12 -19.78 1.87 6.87
CA ILE A 12 -19.56 1.85 5.41
C ILE A 12 -19.97 3.19 4.74
N GLU A 13 -20.92 3.91 5.32
CA GLU A 13 -21.35 5.24 4.85
C GLU A 13 -20.27 6.30 5.09
N GLN A 14 -19.68 6.32 6.30
CA GLN A 14 -18.54 7.20 6.60
C GLN A 14 -17.36 6.90 5.68
N PHE A 15 -17.07 5.63 5.46
CA PHE A 15 -16.02 5.19 4.54
C PHE A 15 -16.30 5.64 3.10
N ASN A 16 -17.50 5.40 2.57
CA ASN A 16 -17.85 5.79 1.19
C ASN A 16 -17.82 7.31 0.96
N ARG A 17 -18.12 8.11 1.98
CA ARG A 17 -18.04 9.57 1.93
C ARG A 17 -16.62 10.11 1.75
N MET A 18 -15.61 9.29 2.06
CA MET A 18 -14.19 9.60 1.80
C MET A 18 -13.76 9.24 0.37
N HIS A 19 -14.70 8.78 -0.47
CA HIS A 19 -14.45 8.35 -1.85
C HIS A 19 -13.30 7.34 -2.00
N PRO A 20 -13.38 6.17 -1.34
CA PRO A 20 -12.29 5.21 -1.36
C PRO A 20 -12.06 4.66 -2.77
N PRO A 21 -10.80 4.48 -3.19
CA PRO A 21 -10.49 3.91 -4.49
C PRO A 21 -10.95 2.45 -4.57
N THR A 22 -11.31 2.02 -5.78
CA THR A 22 -11.58 0.60 -6.07
C THR A 22 -10.35 -0.06 -6.67
N PHE A 23 -10.17 -1.34 -6.41
CA PHE A 23 -9.08 -2.12 -7.00
C PHE A 23 -9.62 -3.37 -7.69
N ASP A 24 -9.30 -3.56 -8.97
CA ASP A 24 -9.81 -4.67 -9.78
C ASP A 24 -8.81 -5.83 -9.92
N GLY A 25 -7.57 -5.64 -9.47
CA GLY A 25 -6.48 -6.62 -9.56
C GLY A 25 -5.67 -6.55 -10.84
N ARG A 26 -5.83 -5.52 -11.67
CA ARG A 26 -5.15 -5.38 -12.96
C ARG A 26 -4.24 -4.15 -12.98
N GLY A 27 -3.26 -4.17 -13.88
CA GLY A 27 -2.34 -3.05 -14.10
C GLY A 27 -0.98 -3.27 -13.44
N ASP A 28 -0.31 -2.16 -13.13
CA ASP A 28 0.99 -2.17 -12.45
C ASP A 28 0.83 -2.68 -11.01
N ALA A 29 1.74 -3.54 -10.57
CA ALA A 29 1.70 -4.14 -9.23
C ALA A 29 1.83 -3.10 -8.10
N THR A 30 2.48 -1.97 -8.37
CA THR A 30 2.59 -0.85 -7.42
C THR A 30 1.23 -0.24 -7.06
N LEU A 31 0.23 -0.34 -7.94
CA LEU A 31 -1.14 0.12 -7.67
C LEU A 31 -1.79 -0.62 -6.51
N ALA A 32 -1.36 -1.86 -6.23
CA ALA A 32 -1.86 -2.60 -5.07
C ALA A 32 -1.35 -1.98 -3.76
N GLU A 33 -0.08 -1.56 -3.72
CA GLU A 33 0.46 -0.87 -2.55
C GLU A 33 -0.18 0.52 -2.37
N ASP A 34 -0.35 1.28 -3.46
CA ASP A 34 -1.05 2.57 -3.42
C ASP A 34 -2.47 2.40 -2.87
N TRP A 35 -3.21 1.42 -3.40
CA TRP A 35 -4.57 1.14 -2.96
C TRP A 35 -4.64 0.78 -1.47
N ILE A 36 -3.74 -0.08 -0.97
CA ILE A 36 -3.80 -0.45 0.45
C ILE A 36 -3.44 0.74 1.35
N GLN A 37 -2.49 1.59 0.96
CA GLN A 37 -2.12 2.79 1.71
C GLN A 37 -3.28 3.79 1.79
N ASP A 38 -3.93 4.09 0.66
CA ASP A 38 -5.10 4.97 0.60
C ASP A 38 -6.24 4.47 1.50
N ILE A 39 -6.51 3.15 1.45
CA ILE A 39 -7.53 2.51 2.26
C ILE A 39 -7.17 2.59 3.75
N GLU A 40 -5.91 2.34 4.12
CA GLU A 40 -5.44 2.47 5.52
C GLU A 40 -5.57 3.91 6.04
N GLU A 41 -5.24 4.90 5.22
CA GLU A 41 -5.40 6.30 5.58
C GLU A 41 -6.87 6.65 5.84
N ILE A 42 -7.77 6.25 4.94
CA ILE A 42 -9.21 6.48 5.12
C ILE A 42 -9.71 5.79 6.40
N LEU A 43 -9.37 4.52 6.61
CA LEU A 43 -9.77 3.76 7.79
C LEU A 43 -9.27 4.40 9.09
N ARG A 44 -8.05 4.95 9.08
CA ARG A 44 -7.49 5.71 10.19
C ARG A 44 -8.30 6.99 10.46
N ILE A 45 -8.61 7.77 9.42
CA ILE A 45 -9.35 9.03 9.54
C ILE A 45 -10.75 8.81 10.14
N ILE A 46 -11.42 7.73 9.75
CA ILE A 46 -12.76 7.39 10.26
C ILE A 46 -12.74 6.55 11.55
N ASN A 47 -11.56 6.40 12.18
CA ASN A 47 -11.34 5.61 13.40
C ASN A 47 -11.93 4.18 13.31
N CYS A 48 -11.67 3.50 12.20
CA CYS A 48 -12.20 2.16 11.99
C CYS A 48 -11.48 1.11 12.84
N MET A 49 -12.29 0.30 13.53
CA MET A 49 -11.80 -0.79 14.37
C MET A 49 -11.30 -1.96 13.51
N ASP A 50 -10.28 -2.68 14.01
CA ASP A 50 -9.62 -3.77 13.28
C ASP A 50 -10.59 -4.87 12.83
N GLU A 51 -11.64 -5.13 13.60
CA GLU A 51 -12.69 -6.11 13.30
C GLU A 51 -13.52 -5.73 12.06
N GLN A 52 -13.60 -4.43 11.73
CA GLN A 52 -14.42 -3.90 10.63
C GLN A 52 -13.61 -3.68 9.35
N LYS A 53 -12.29 -3.43 9.49
CA LYS A 53 -11.42 -3.04 8.37
C LYS A 53 -11.51 -4.02 7.20
N VAL A 54 -11.44 -5.32 7.46
CA VAL A 54 -11.45 -6.33 6.38
C VAL A 54 -12.76 -6.30 5.60
N LEU A 55 -13.90 -6.21 6.29
CA LEU A 55 -15.21 -6.19 5.64
C LEU A 55 -15.38 -4.95 4.76
N ILE A 56 -15.02 -3.77 5.31
CA ILE A 56 -15.18 -2.48 4.63
C ILE A 56 -14.23 -2.34 3.45
N SER A 57 -12.96 -2.71 3.61
CA SER A 57 -11.97 -2.68 2.52
C SER A 57 -12.28 -3.68 1.41
N ALA A 58 -12.69 -4.90 1.76
CA ALA A 58 -13.05 -5.91 0.77
C ALA A 58 -14.22 -5.50 -0.12
N PHE A 59 -15.09 -4.59 0.34
CA PHE A 59 -16.18 -4.03 -0.47
C PHE A 59 -15.67 -3.21 -1.67
N LYS A 60 -14.44 -2.68 -1.59
CA LYS A 60 -13.80 -1.90 -2.67
C LYS A 60 -12.95 -2.74 -3.62
N LEU A 61 -12.82 -4.04 -3.35
CA LEU A 61 -12.31 -4.97 -4.33
C LEU A 61 -13.38 -5.23 -5.40
N THR A 62 -12.95 -5.17 -6.65
CA THR A 62 -13.79 -5.42 -7.82
C THR A 62 -13.10 -6.45 -8.72
N GLY A 63 -13.75 -6.83 -9.83
CA GLY A 63 -13.11 -7.63 -10.87
C GLY A 63 -12.41 -8.91 -10.36
N GLU A 64 -11.15 -9.06 -10.73
CA GLU A 64 -10.31 -10.19 -10.39
C GLU A 64 -9.92 -10.21 -8.91
N ALA A 65 -9.60 -9.05 -8.35
CA ALA A 65 -9.26 -8.92 -6.95
C ALA A 65 -10.38 -9.42 -6.03
N LYS A 66 -11.64 -9.09 -6.34
CA LYS A 66 -12.80 -9.59 -5.58
C LYS A 66 -12.93 -11.11 -5.64
N ARG A 67 -12.76 -11.70 -6.83
CA ARG A 67 -12.85 -13.17 -7.01
C ARG A 67 -11.77 -13.89 -6.22
N LEU A 68 -10.54 -13.39 -6.29
CA LEU A 68 -9.40 -13.94 -5.55
C LEU A 68 -9.60 -13.84 -4.03
N TRP A 69 -10.05 -12.67 -3.54
CA TRP A 69 -10.34 -12.49 -2.12
C TRP A 69 -11.40 -13.48 -1.62
N ILE A 70 -12.52 -13.63 -2.34
CA ILE A 70 -13.57 -14.59 -1.98
C ILE A 70 -13.00 -16.01 -1.94
N SER A 71 -12.25 -16.42 -2.96
CA SER A 71 -11.65 -17.76 -3.02
C SER A 71 -10.72 -18.03 -1.84
N LYS A 72 -9.82 -17.08 -1.51
CA LYS A 72 -8.86 -17.23 -0.40
C LYS A 72 -9.56 -17.25 0.96
N ARG A 73 -10.60 -16.43 1.12
CA ARG A 73 -11.41 -16.40 2.35
C ARG A 73 -12.15 -17.72 2.56
N THR A 74 -12.80 -18.26 1.53
CA THR A 74 -13.55 -19.52 1.62
C THR A 74 -12.65 -20.71 1.97
N ILE A 75 -11.44 -20.78 1.42
CA ILE A 75 -10.47 -21.83 1.78
C ILE A 75 -10.11 -21.75 3.27
N ARG A 76 -9.79 -20.56 3.77
CA ARG A 76 -9.43 -20.36 5.19
C ARG A 76 -10.58 -20.67 6.15
N GLU A 77 -11.79 -20.26 5.79
CA GLU A 77 -13.01 -20.57 6.56
C GLU A 77 -13.24 -22.10 6.64
N ALA A 78 -12.99 -22.83 5.56
CA ALA A 78 -13.11 -24.29 5.54
C ALA A 78 -12.02 -25.01 6.36
N GLU A 79 -10.83 -24.41 6.50
CA GLU A 79 -9.73 -24.90 7.34
C GLU A 79 -9.96 -24.65 8.85
N GLY A 80 -11.10 -24.06 9.23
CA GLY A 80 -11.41 -23.74 10.62
C GLY A 80 -10.59 -22.56 11.17
N THR A 81 -10.00 -21.76 10.28
CA THR A 81 -9.20 -20.59 10.68
C THR A 81 -10.12 -19.47 11.17
N GLU A 82 -9.73 -18.80 12.26
CA GLU A 82 -10.40 -17.65 12.87
C GLU A 82 -10.66 -16.50 11.86
N ILE A 83 -11.51 -15.55 12.25
CA ILE A 83 -11.80 -14.28 11.54
C ILE A 83 -10.51 -13.69 10.94
N VAL A 84 -10.52 -13.42 9.64
CA VAL A 84 -9.37 -12.80 8.96
C VAL A 84 -9.18 -11.39 9.53
N ARG A 85 -8.14 -11.22 10.34
CA ARG A 85 -7.73 -9.92 10.87
C ARG A 85 -7.12 -9.05 9.76
N TRP A 86 -7.11 -7.74 9.97
CA TRP A 86 -6.56 -6.77 9.02
C TRP A 86 -5.15 -7.12 8.53
N LEU A 87 -4.26 -7.52 9.46
CA LEU A 87 -2.90 -7.94 9.12
C LEU A 87 -2.87 -9.09 8.10
N HIS A 88 -3.70 -10.12 8.30
CA HIS A 88 -3.78 -11.26 7.39
C HIS A 88 -4.38 -10.88 6.04
N PHE A 89 -5.38 -9.99 6.02
CA PHE A 89 -5.92 -9.45 4.77
C PHE A 89 -4.82 -8.78 3.95
N LYS A 90 -4.03 -7.88 4.57
CA LYS A 90 -2.92 -7.19 3.88
C LYS A 90 -1.87 -8.15 3.35
N GLN A 91 -1.50 -9.16 4.14
CA GLN A 91 -0.54 -10.18 3.70
C GLN A 91 -1.04 -10.92 2.46
N ILE A 92 -2.25 -11.47 2.51
CA ILE A 92 -2.84 -12.20 1.37
C ILE A 92 -2.97 -11.29 0.15
N PHE A 93 -3.42 -10.05 0.36
CA PHE A 93 -3.61 -9.08 -0.70
C PHE A 93 -2.28 -8.73 -1.39
N LEU A 94 -1.26 -8.34 -0.63
CA LEU A 94 0.05 -7.99 -1.18
C LEU A 94 0.76 -9.20 -1.79
N GLU A 95 0.67 -10.39 -1.21
CA GLU A 95 1.22 -11.61 -1.82
C GLU A 95 0.61 -11.91 -3.20
N CYS A 96 -0.68 -11.59 -3.41
CA CYS A 96 -1.37 -11.84 -4.67
C CYS A 96 -1.09 -10.77 -5.74
N PHE A 97 -1.02 -9.48 -5.34
CA PHE A 97 -1.00 -8.37 -6.29
C PHE A 97 0.31 -7.58 -6.32
N PHE A 98 1.14 -7.71 -5.29
CA PHE A 98 2.47 -7.12 -5.22
C PHE A 98 3.48 -8.09 -4.58
N PRO A 99 3.76 -9.21 -5.26
CA PRO A 99 4.56 -10.29 -4.69
C PRO A 99 5.99 -9.85 -4.41
N THR A 100 6.66 -10.57 -3.50
CA THR A 100 8.03 -10.26 -3.05
C THR A 100 9.01 -10.09 -4.21
N SER A 101 8.93 -10.89 -5.27
CA SER A 101 9.82 -10.73 -6.43
C SER A 101 9.72 -9.35 -7.08
N VAL A 102 8.50 -8.81 -7.22
CA VAL A 102 8.30 -7.48 -7.82
C VAL A 102 8.73 -6.38 -6.84
N ARG A 103 8.52 -6.60 -5.53
CA ARG A 103 9.03 -5.71 -4.48
C ARG A 103 10.56 -5.65 -4.48
N ASP A 104 11.22 -6.80 -4.62
CA ASP A 104 12.67 -6.93 -4.71
C ASP A 104 13.21 -6.25 -5.98
N ASP A 105 12.53 -6.44 -7.12
CA ASP A 105 12.86 -5.74 -8.37
C ASP A 105 12.78 -4.21 -8.20
N LYS A 106 11.74 -3.71 -7.53
CA LYS A 106 11.58 -2.27 -7.22
C LYS A 106 12.65 -1.77 -6.25
N ALA A 107 13.02 -2.56 -5.25
CA ALA A 107 14.09 -2.20 -4.33
C ALA A 107 15.46 -2.19 -5.04
N MET A 108 15.67 -3.09 -6.00
CA MET A 108 16.87 -3.10 -6.83
C MET A 108 16.91 -1.92 -7.81
N GLU A 109 15.75 -1.54 -8.36
CA GLU A 109 15.58 -0.33 -9.16
C GLU A 109 15.99 0.92 -8.35
N PHE A 110 15.52 1.02 -7.10
CA PHE A 110 15.92 2.09 -6.18
C PHE A 110 17.42 2.06 -5.87
N ALA A 111 17.97 0.88 -5.55
CA ALA A 111 19.37 0.72 -5.21
C ALA A 111 20.30 1.18 -6.34
N ASN A 112 19.90 0.96 -7.59
CA ASN A 112 20.65 1.34 -8.78
C ASN A 112 20.22 2.68 -9.39
N LEU A 113 19.32 3.42 -8.75
CA LEU A 113 18.82 4.68 -9.29
C LEU A 113 19.94 5.73 -9.34
N VAL A 114 20.10 6.31 -10.53
CA VAL A 114 20.99 7.45 -10.83
C VAL A 114 20.23 8.48 -11.66
N GLU A 115 20.64 9.74 -11.61
CA GLU A 115 20.07 10.84 -12.41
C GLU A 115 20.19 10.52 -13.91
N GLY A 116 21.39 10.15 -14.37
CA GLY A 116 21.62 9.74 -15.76
C GLY A 116 21.17 10.83 -16.73
N ALA A 117 20.22 10.51 -17.61
CA ALA A 117 19.65 11.46 -18.58
C ALA A 117 18.42 12.24 -18.06
N MET A 118 17.98 11.99 -16.82
CA MET A 118 16.86 12.71 -16.23
C MET A 118 17.28 14.09 -15.78
N THR A 119 16.33 15.01 -15.70
CA THR A 119 16.52 16.22 -14.89
C THR A 119 16.56 15.86 -13.40
N VAL A 120 17.24 16.66 -12.58
CA VAL A 120 17.21 16.54 -11.11
C VAL A 120 15.78 16.42 -10.57
N HIS A 121 14.81 17.14 -11.14
CA HIS A 121 13.41 17.05 -10.72
C HIS A 121 12.78 15.68 -11.01
N GLN A 122 13.01 15.14 -12.21
CA GLN A 122 12.53 13.79 -12.58
C GLN A 122 13.21 12.70 -11.76
N TYR A 123 14.52 12.83 -11.53
CA TYR A 123 15.27 11.95 -10.64
C TYR A 123 14.67 11.98 -9.23
N ALA A 124 14.39 13.17 -8.67
CA ALA A 124 13.79 13.30 -7.35
C ALA A 124 12.39 12.68 -7.25
N ALA A 125 11.56 12.86 -8.27
CA ALA A 125 10.25 12.22 -8.33
C ALA A 125 10.37 10.68 -8.31
N ARG A 126 11.25 10.10 -9.13
CA ARG A 126 11.51 8.64 -9.13
C ARG A 126 12.13 8.16 -7.83
N PHE A 127 13.01 8.96 -7.23
CA PHE A 127 13.63 8.63 -5.96
C PHE A 127 12.57 8.48 -4.87
N ILE A 128 11.66 9.45 -4.75
CA ILE A 128 10.54 9.40 -3.79
C ILE A 128 9.65 8.19 -4.07
N GLU A 129 9.26 7.99 -5.33
CA GLU A 129 8.40 6.87 -5.75
C GLU A 129 9.01 5.52 -5.39
N LEU A 130 10.30 5.31 -5.65
CA LEU A 130 10.96 4.02 -5.44
C LEU A 130 11.40 3.79 -3.99
N SER A 131 11.66 4.88 -3.23
CA SER A 131 12.12 4.80 -1.84
C SER A 131 11.15 4.05 -0.93
N ARG A 132 9.85 4.10 -1.21
CA ARG A 132 8.81 3.41 -0.43
C ARG A 132 8.96 1.89 -0.43
N PHE A 133 9.48 1.33 -1.53
CA PHE A 133 9.70 -0.11 -1.66
C PHE A 133 10.98 -0.60 -0.96
N ALA A 134 11.87 0.33 -0.62
CA ALA A 134 13.20 0.05 -0.11
C ALA A 134 13.53 0.88 1.14
N ALA A 135 12.54 1.18 1.98
CA ALA A 135 12.73 1.98 3.20
C ALA A 135 13.82 1.41 4.12
N TYR A 136 14.04 0.09 4.09
CA TYR A 136 15.11 -0.58 4.84
C TYR A 136 16.54 -0.23 4.36
N LEU A 137 16.70 0.30 3.13
CA LEU A 137 17.97 0.81 2.62
C LEU A 137 18.28 2.24 3.09
N ILE A 138 17.26 2.98 3.53
CA ILE A 138 17.34 4.38 3.97
C ILE A 138 16.70 4.54 5.36
N PRO A 139 17.32 3.96 6.41
CA PRO A 139 16.71 3.87 7.74
C PRO A 139 16.54 5.23 8.44
N ASP A 140 17.25 6.27 7.99
CA ASP A 140 17.24 7.60 8.56
C ASP A 140 17.44 8.68 7.47
N GLU A 141 17.24 9.94 7.86
CA GLU A 141 17.33 11.09 6.96
C GLU A 141 18.75 11.32 6.42
N GLU A 142 19.80 10.97 7.18
CA GLU A 142 21.20 11.08 6.75
C GLU A 142 21.49 10.09 5.62
N LYS A 143 21.11 8.82 5.78
CA LYS A 143 21.26 7.80 4.73
C LYS A 143 20.40 8.09 3.51
N ASN A 144 19.21 8.64 3.73
CA ASN A 144 18.34 9.09 2.65
C ASN A 144 18.99 10.17 1.80
N ALA A 145 19.48 11.25 2.43
CA ALA A 145 20.16 12.35 1.75
C ALA A 145 21.43 11.87 1.04
N HIS A 146 22.25 11.05 1.71
CA HIS A 146 23.47 10.51 1.11
C HIS A 146 23.17 9.65 -0.12
N LYS A 147 22.16 8.78 -0.07
CA LYS A 147 21.75 7.96 -1.21
C LYS A 147 21.25 8.81 -2.37
N PHE A 148 20.53 9.90 -2.08
CA PHE A 148 20.08 10.85 -3.10
C PHE A 148 21.27 11.50 -3.80
N GLU A 149 22.23 12.03 -3.04
CA GLU A 149 23.42 12.70 -3.56
C GLU A 149 24.32 11.76 -4.39
N GLN A 150 24.50 10.51 -3.94
CA GLN A 150 25.28 9.50 -4.66
C GLN A 150 24.76 9.18 -6.06
N GLY A 151 23.45 9.37 -6.30
CA GLY A 151 22.85 9.12 -7.61
C GLY A 151 22.88 10.34 -8.54
N LEU A 152 23.23 11.54 -8.06
CA LEU A 152 23.32 12.73 -8.91
C LEU A 152 24.51 12.63 -9.86
N ASN A 153 24.39 13.21 -11.05
CA ASN A 153 25.53 13.34 -11.94
C ASN A 153 26.58 14.25 -11.30
N GLU A 154 27.86 13.87 -11.39
CA GLU A 154 28.94 14.80 -11.06
C GLU A 154 28.77 16.03 -11.95
N LYS A 155 28.62 17.22 -11.34
CA LYS A 155 28.69 18.46 -12.10
C LYS A 155 30.05 18.49 -12.77
N ILE A 156 30.10 18.27 -14.07
CA ILE A 156 31.23 18.69 -14.87
C ILE A 156 31.12 20.21 -14.89
N ASP A 157 31.83 20.86 -13.97
CA ASP A 157 32.11 22.28 -14.07
C ASP A 157 32.91 22.49 -15.38
N GLU A 158 32.23 22.94 -16.44
CA GLU A 158 32.87 23.58 -17.61
C GLU A 158 32.87 25.11 -17.46
#